data_AF-A0A231PNW6-F1
#
_entry.id   AF-A0A231PNW6-F1
#
_cell.length_a   1.000
_cell.length_b   1.000
_cell.length_c   1.000
_cell.angle_alpha   90.00
_cell.angle_beta   90.00
_cell.angle_gamma   90.00
#
_symmetry.space_group_name_H-M   'P 1'
#
loop_
_entity.id
_entity.type
_entity.pdbx_description
1 polymer ?
#
loop_
_entity_poly.entity_id
_entity_poly.type
_entity_poly.pdbx_seq_one_letter_code
_entity_poly.pdbx_strand_id
1 'polypeptide(L)'
;MIRRRSLLAAAGGTFLGSALATGTALADATIAVNPATTYGTWEGWGTSLAWWANVFGARDDFADLFFTTKSVTYNGRSLPGLGLNIARYNLGACSWNSVGGETMVESPNIPGFKQIEGFWQDWNNEDPASSAWKWTADANQRAMLVKAVQRGAVTELFANSPMWWMCGNHNPSGAAGGGNNLQTWNHRQHASHLAATARYARDNWGVHFATVDPFNEPASTWWTATGTQEGCHMDPAVQAAVLPHLRGELDKRGLTNVRIAASDETNYDTARSTWASFDASTKSLVSQVNVHGYQGSGGRRDLLYTDVVTTSRKKLWNSETGDSDGTGLTLASNLCYDFRWLHPTAWCYWQVMDPSPGWAMIAYDPNTLQPTTVQTKHYVLAQFSRHIRPGMTILDTGVGYAVAAYDAQSRRLVLVAVNTATTPQTLTFDLSRFTTVAGGTSGLVPRWNTVTTGGGDLYTPRSDIRLNGKSVTVPFAAKSVQTLHIDNVTP
;
A
#
# COMPACT_ATOMS: atom_id res chain seq x y z
N MET A 1 34.11 -14.21 -13.84
CA MET A 1 33.47 -13.24 -14.76
C MET A 1 32.43 -13.96 -15.60
N ILE A 2 31.20 -14.14 -15.09
CA ILE A 2 30.07 -14.72 -15.83
C ILE A 2 28.80 -13.96 -15.41
N ARG A 3 28.03 -13.53 -16.40
CA ARG A 3 26.91 -12.59 -16.32
C ARG A 3 25.63 -13.24 -15.78
N ARG A 4 24.85 -12.44 -15.05
CA ARG A 4 23.45 -12.67 -14.67
C ARG A 4 22.62 -13.20 -15.85
N ARG A 5 21.81 -14.23 -15.59
CA ARG A 5 20.66 -14.57 -16.43
C ARG A 5 19.40 -14.64 -15.57
N SER A 6 18.41 -13.99 -16.13
CA SER A 6 17.05 -13.79 -15.67
C SER A 6 16.27 -15.10 -15.51
N LEU A 7 15.27 -15.01 -14.63
CA LEU A 7 14.10 -15.87 -14.45
C LEU A 7 13.71 -16.75 -15.65
N LEU A 8 13.38 -18.01 -15.35
CA LEU A 8 12.47 -18.83 -16.13
C LEU A 8 11.44 -19.45 -15.18
N ALA A 9 10.19 -19.05 -15.41
CA ALA A 9 9.01 -19.78 -15.00
C ALA A 9 8.86 -21.07 -15.84
N ALA A 10 8.34 -22.13 -15.23
CA ALA A 10 7.29 -23.03 -15.75
C ALA A 10 7.47 -24.50 -15.33
N ALA A 11 6.46 -25.00 -14.62
CA ALA A 11 5.78 -26.29 -14.86
C ALA A 11 4.46 -26.20 -14.06
N GLY A 12 3.26 -26.41 -14.56
CA GLY A 12 2.80 -27.13 -15.74
C GLY A 12 1.53 -27.87 -15.31
N GLY A 13 0.39 -27.18 -15.32
CA GLY A 13 -0.92 -27.73 -14.94
C GLY A 13 -1.91 -27.49 -16.06
N THR A 14 -2.30 -28.55 -16.75
CA THR A 14 -3.36 -28.56 -17.77
C THR A 14 -4.69 -28.17 -17.14
N PHE A 15 -5.20 -26.98 -17.48
CA PHE A 15 -6.59 -26.60 -17.24
C PHE A 15 -7.27 -26.22 -18.56
N LEU A 16 -8.41 -26.88 -18.74
CA LEU A 16 -9.38 -26.71 -19.82
C LEU A 16 -9.84 -25.25 -19.89
N GLY A 17 -10.00 -24.78 -21.13
CA GLY A 17 -10.33 -23.41 -21.48
C GLY A 17 -11.53 -22.86 -20.73
N SER A 18 -11.29 -21.82 -19.95
CA SER A 18 -12.29 -20.82 -19.57
C SER A 18 -11.91 -19.54 -20.32
N ALA A 19 -12.91 -18.93 -20.95
CA ALA A 19 -12.74 -17.75 -21.79
C ALA A 19 -12.06 -16.62 -21.00
N LEU A 20 -10.80 -16.34 -21.35
CA LEU A 20 -10.16 -15.08 -21.04
C LEU A 20 -11.02 -13.98 -21.65
N ALA A 21 -11.62 -13.15 -20.80
CA ALA A 21 -12.05 -11.81 -21.19
C ALA A 21 -10.78 -11.01 -21.50
N THR A 22 -10.21 -11.24 -22.68
CA THR A 22 -9.27 -10.34 -23.31
C THR A 22 -9.99 -9.01 -23.42
N GLY A 23 -9.43 -7.98 -22.77
CA GLY A 23 -9.96 -6.62 -22.85
C GLY A 23 -10.08 -6.22 -24.30
N THR A 24 -11.31 -6.26 -24.83
CA THR A 24 -11.65 -5.70 -26.12
C THR A 24 -11.24 -4.24 -26.09
N ALA A 25 -10.53 -3.79 -27.13
CA ALA A 25 -10.39 -2.36 -27.39
C ALA A 25 -11.80 -1.74 -27.30
N LEU A 26 -12.04 -0.93 -26.28
CA LEU A 26 -13.32 -0.26 -26.16
C LEU A 26 -13.41 0.73 -27.32
N ALA A 27 -14.51 0.69 -28.08
CA ALA A 27 -14.94 1.85 -28.85
C ALA A 27 -15.19 3.02 -27.87
N ASP A 28 -15.57 4.19 -28.39
CA ASP A 28 -16.06 5.27 -27.52
C ASP A 28 -17.10 4.71 -26.53
N ALA A 29 -16.92 5.00 -25.24
CA ALA A 29 -17.67 4.36 -24.16
C ALA A 29 -18.40 5.40 -23.31
N THR A 30 -19.58 5.04 -22.81
CA THR A 30 -20.33 5.85 -21.85
C THR A 30 -20.32 5.17 -20.48
N ILE A 31 -19.91 5.91 -19.46
CA ILE A 31 -19.75 5.45 -18.08
C ILE A 31 -20.79 6.17 -17.22
N ALA A 32 -21.79 5.44 -16.72
CA ALA A 32 -22.80 5.99 -15.83
C ALA A 32 -22.26 6.03 -14.39
N VAL A 33 -22.21 7.21 -13.78
CA VAL A 33 -21.79 7.37 -12.38
C VAL A 33 -23.03 7.35 -11.50
N ASN A 34 -23.04 6.46 -10.49
CA ASN A 34 -24.18 6.24 -9.63
C ASN A 34 -23.98 6.84 -8.23
N PRO A 35 -24.55 8.01 -7.91
CA PRO A 35 -24.41 8.62 -6.59
C PRO A 35 -25.15 7.87 -5.47
N ALA A 36 -26.08 6.98 -5.81
CA ALA A 36 -26.87 6.23 -4.83
C ALA A 36 -26.13 4.98 -4.27
N THR A 37 -25.05 4.54 -4.92
CA THR A 37 -24.25 3.40 -4.46
C THR A 37 -22.88 3.90 -4.02
N THR A 38 -22.58 3.73 -2.73
CA THR A 38 -21.34 4.18 -2.12
C THR A 38 -20.54 3.02 -1.55
N TYR A 39 -19.22 3.12 -1.62
CA TYR A 39 -18.30 2.09 -1.11
C TYR A 39 -17.47 2.55 0.10
N GLY A 40 -17.99 3.55 0.81
CA GLY A 40 -17.38 4.08 2.04
C GLY A 40 -16.59 5.37 1.84
N THR A 41 -16.07 5.88 2.95
CA THR A 41 -15.26 7.10 3.00
C THR A 41 -13.80 6.75 2.79
N TRP A 42 -13.15 7.44 1.86
CA TRP A 42 -11.73 7.28 1.57
C TRP A 42 -10.90 7.74 2.78
N GLU A 43 -10.05 6.86 3.28
CA GLU A 43 -9.10 7.11 4.36
C GLU A 43 -7.76 7.62 3.84
N GLY A 44 -7.32 7.15 2.68
CA GLY A 44 -6.13 7.72 2.08
C GLY A 44 -5.28 6.86 1.16
N TRP A 45 -4.13 7.42 0.84
CA TRP A 45 -3.09 6.83 0.02
C TRP A 45 -1.82 6.68 0.84
N GLY A 46 -1.13 5.56 0.68
CA GLY A 46 0.08 5.30 1.47
C GLY A 46 1.23 4.68 0.72
N THR A 47 2.31 4.49 1.48
CA THR A 47 3.47 3.69 1.11
C THR A 47 4.06 3.02 2.35
N SER A 48 4.69 1.87 2.15
CA SER A 48 5.65 1.35 3.11
C SER A 48 6.90 2.21 3.18
N LEU A 49 7.44 2.36 4.39
CA LEU A 49 8.74 2.96 4.65
C LEU A 49 9.87 1.92 4.53
N ALA A 50 9.54 0.63 4.43
CA ALA A 50 10.48 -0.39 3.99
C ALA A 50 10.93 -0.09 2.55
N TRP A 51 12.18 -0.28 2.17
CA TRP A 51 13.34 0.10 3.00
C TRP A 51 13.99 1.38 2.49
N TRP A 52 13.36 2.05 1.51
CA TRP A 52 13.87 3.30 0.98
C TRP A 52 14.06 4.37 2.06
N ALA A 53 13.22 4.38 3.10
CA ALA A 53 13.36 5.34 4.18
C ALA A 53 14.54 5.02 5.11
N ASN A 54 15.04 3.78 5.15
CA ASN A 54 16.32 3.48 5.79
C ASN A 54 17.50 4.18 5.06
N VAL A 55 17.39 4.36 3.75
CA VAL A 55 18.40 5.03 2.93
C VAL A 55 18.20 6.56 2.93
N PHE A 56 16.97 7.01 2.74
CA PHE A 56 16.65 8.40 2.42
C PHE A 56 15.84 9.12 3.50
N GLY A 57 15.62 8.52 4.66
CA GLY A 57 14.64 9.04 5.61
C GLY A 57 14.98 10.39 6.26
N ALA A 58 16.25 10.82 6.19
CA ALA A 58 16.67 12.15 6.58
C ALA A 58 16.26 13.27 5.59
N ARG A 59 15.85 12.93 4.36
CA ARG A 59 15.58 13.88 3.26
C ARG A 59 14.19 14.52 3.35
N ASP A 60 14.14 15.83 3.57
CA ASP A 60 12.88 16.59 3.61
C ASP A 60 12.19 16.78 2.26
N ASP A 61 12.95 16.87 1.17
CA ASP A 61 12.39 16.94 -0.19
C ASP A 61 11.63 15.68 -0.57
N PHE A 62 12.10 14.49 -0.19
CA PHE A 62 11.33 13.26 -0.41
C PHE A 62 10.12 13.17 0.52
N ALA A 63 10.23 13.64 1.76
CA ALA A 63 9.07 13.74 2.62
C ALA A 63 8.01 14.71 2.04
N ASP A 64 8.43 15.86 1.51
CA ASP A 64 7.55 16.81 0.82
C ASP A 64 6.96 16.22 -0.47
N LEU A 65 7.78 15.54 -1.27
CA LEU A 65 7.36 14.95 -2.53
C LEU A 65 6.32 13.85 -2.32
N PHE A 66 6.47 13.00 -1.31
CA PHE A 66 5.56 11.89 -1.12
C PHE A 66 4.37 12.25 -0.24
N PHE A 67 4.55 13.03 0.83
CA PHE A 67 3.49 13.28 1.82
C PHE A 67 2.82 14.65 1.70
N THR A 68 3.13 15.45 0.67
CA THR A 68 2.41 16.71 0.40
C THR A 68 1.95 16.80 -1.05
N THR A 69 1.00 17.70 -1.32
CA THR A 69 0.58 18.04 -2.69
C THR A 69 1.37 19.20 -3.29
N LYS A 70 2.47 19.63 -2.65
CA LYS A 70 3.35 20.68 -3.19
C LYS A 70 4.09 20.17 -4.42
N SER A 71 4.48 21.08 -5.30
CA SER A 71 5.46 20.77 -6.34
C SER A 71 6.86 20.77 -5.72
N VAL A 72 7.67 19.74 -6.01
CA VAL A 72 9.02 19.59 -5.47
C VAL A 72 10.03 19.52 -6.61
N THR A 73 11.08 20.32 -6.54
CA THR A 73 12.14 20.31 -7.55
C THR A 73 13.11 19.16 -7.29
N TYR A 74 13.29 18.28 -8.28
CA TYR A 74 14.25 17.18 -8.27
C TYR A 74 14.95 17.08 -9.63
N ASN A 75 16.29 17.07 -9.63
CA ASN A 75 17.12 17.04 -10.85
C ASN A 75 16.67 18.06 -11.93
N GLY A 76 16.38 19.30 -11.51
CA GLY A 76 15.95 20.38 -12.40
C GLY A 76 14.52 20.27 -12.93
N ARG A 77 13.74 19.28 -12.47
CA ARG A 77 12.34 19.09 -12.84
C ARG A 77 11.42 19.36 -11.65
N SER A 78 10.31 20.04 -11.89
CA SER A 78 9.25 20.20 -10.89
C SER A 78 8.34 18.97 -10.90
N LEU A 79 8.39 18.16 -9.86
CA LEU A 79 7.56 16.97 -9.70
C LEU A 79 6.28 17.28 -8.93
N PRO A 80 5.12 16.73 -9.32
CA PRO A 80 3.91 16.85 -8.51
C PRO A 80 4.05 15.98 -7.26
N GLY A 81 3.93 16.56 -6.07
CA GLY A 81 3.90 15.79 -4.83
C GLY A 81 2.70 14.85 -4.76
N LEU A 82 2.86 13.64 -4.26
CA LEU A 82 1.82 12.61 -4.29
C LEU A 82 0.73 12.85 -3.23
N GLY A 83 1.02 13.61 -2.18
CA GLY A 83 0.08 13.87 -1.10
C GLY A 83 -0.36 12.62 -0.36
N LEU A 84 0.47 11.58 -0.30
CA LEU A 84 0.22 10.39 0.52
C LEU A 84 -0.03 10.84 1.96
N ASN A 85 -0.97 10.18 2.63
CA ASN A 85 -1.36 10.50 4.00
C ASN A 85 -1.38 9.26 4.90
N ILE A 86 -0.78 8.16 4.45
CA ILE A 86 -0.59 6.94 5.22
C ILE A 86 0.89 6.54 5.11
N ALA A 87 1.56 6.36 6.25
CA ALA A 87 2.92 5.82 6.31
C ALA A 87 2.91 4.49 7.08
N ARG A 88 3.29 3.40 6.42
CA ARG A 88 3.44 2.08 7.05
C ARG A 88 4.89 1.88 7.47
N TYR A 89 5.14 1.78 8.76
CA TYR A 89 6.48 1.68 9.36
C TYR A 89 6.85 0.22 9.62
N ASN A 90 7.95 -0.26 9.02
CA ASN A 90 8.46 -1.61 9.18
C ASN A 90 9.31 -1.70 10.45
N LEU A 91 8.82 -2.44 11.43
CA LEU A 91 9.56 -2.79 12.63
C LEU A 91 10.71 -3.73 12.28
N GLY A 92 11.94 -3.30 12.57
CA GLY A 92 13.14 -4.09 12.31
C GLY A 92 13.20 -5.39 13.08
N ALA A 93 13.77 -6.40 12.43
CA ALA A 93 13.95 -7.75 12.97
C ALA A 93 15.43 -8.11 13.23
N CYS A 94 16.36 -7.28 12.75
CA CYS A 94 17.79 -7.56 12.79
C CYS A 94 18.48 -6.95 14.03
N SER A 95 19.56 -7.59 14.48
CA SER A 95 20.59 -6.94 15.30
C SER A 95 21.89 -7.75 15.22
N TRP A 96 23.02 -7.14 15.57
CA TRP A 96 24.36 -7.75 15.43
C TRP A 96 25.07 -7.96 16.77
N ASN A 97 24.34 -7.85 17.88
CA ASN A 97 24.83 -8.20 19.20
C ASN A 97 24.75 -9.72 19.44
N SER A 98 25.54 -10.21 20.41
CA SER A 98 25.42 -11.58 20.93
C SER A 98 24.73 -11.56 22.28
N VAL A 99 23.81 -12.50 22.48
CA VAL A 99 23.05 -12.67 23.73
C VAL A 99 23.10 -14.13 24.10
N GLY A 100 23.64 -14.45 25.27
CA GLY A 100 23.77 -15.86 25.71
C GLY A 100 24.62 -16.75 24.80
N GLY A 101 25.52 -16.18 23.99
CA GLY A 101 26.34 -16.92 23.02
C GLY A 101 25.68 -17.14 21.65
N GLU A 102 24.43 -16.72 21.48
CA GLU A 102 23.68 -16.78 20.24
C GLU A 102 23.78 -15.45 19.48
N THR A 103 23.64 -15.50 18.16
CA THR A 103 23.67 -14.35 17.25
C THR A 103 22.66 -14.55 16.12
N MET A 104 22.23 -13.44 15.50
CA MET A 104 21.45 -13.49 14.27
C MET A 104 22.14 -14.33 13.19
N VAL A 105 21.36 -15.17 12.52
CA VAL A 105 21.78 -15.90 11.32
C VAL A 105 21.35 -15.07 10.10
N GLU A 106 22.30 -14.38 9.48
CA GLU A 106 22.03 -13.55 8.31
C GLU A 106 21.76 -14.40 7.06
N SER A 107 20.75 -14.01 6.28
CA SER A 107 20.64 -14.48 4.90
C SER A 107 21.80 -13.90 4.07
N PRO A 108 22.51 -14.69 3.25
CA PRO A 108 23.55 -14.15 2.36
C PRO A 108 22.98 -13.25 1.25
N ASN A 109 21.66 -13.25 1.05
CA ASN A 109 21.00 -12.60 -0.07
C ASN A 109 20.26 -11.30 0.30
N ILE A 110 20.22 -10.92 1.58
CA ILE A 110 19.60 -9.66 2.01
C ILE A 110 20.62 -8.51 1.94
N PRO A 111 20.44 -7.51 1.07
CA PRO A 111 21.27 -6.30 1.06
C PRO A 111 21.19 -5.57 2.41
N GLY A 112 22.31 -4.98 2.86
CA GLY A 112 22.38 -4.33 4.17
C GLY A 112 21.33 -3.24 4.40
N PHE A 113 20.95 -2.48 3.37
CA PHE A 113 19.89 -1.45 3.51
C PHE A 113 18.49 -2.03 3.76
N LYS A 114 18.29 -3.34 3.53
CA LYS A 114 17.06 -4.09 3.79
C LYS A 114 17.06 -4.82 5.14
N GLN A 115 18.21 -4.83 5.85
CA GLN A 115 18.33 -5.36 7.20
C GLN A 115 18.03 -4.24 8.20
N ILE A 116 16.83 -4.22 8.78
CA ILE A 116 16.41 -3.12 9.66
C ILE A 116 16.70 -3.49 11.11
N GLU A 117 17.50 -2.66 11.77
CA GLU A 117 17.85 -2.88 13.18
C GLU A 117 16.61 -2.73 14.07
N GLY A 118 16.25 -3.79 14.78
CA GLY A 118 15.14 -3.81 15.73
C GLY A 118 15.50 -3.26 17.11
N PHE A 119 14.47 -2.93 17.89
CA PHE A 119 14.63 -2.24 19.17
C PHE A 119 14.94 -3.20 20.33
N TRP A 120 14.33 -4.39 20.37
CA TRP A 120 14.52 -5.34 21.48
C TRP A 120 15.69 -6.30 21.21
N GLN A 121 16.89 -5.89 21.62
CA GLN A 121 18.15 -6.55 21.27
C GLN A 121 18.57 -7.68 22.23
N ASP A 122 18.07 -7.69 23.47
CA ASP A 122 18.42 -8.71 24.48
C ASP A 122 17.15 -9.30 25.12
N TRP A 123 16.87 -10.58 24.86
CA TRP A 123 15.68 -11.25 25.40
C TRP A 123 15.73 -11.53 26.90
N ASN A 124 16.87 -11.34 27.57
CA ASN A 124 16.97 -11.58 29.02
C ASN A 124 16.20 -10.53 29.85
N ASN A 125 15.78 -9.42 29.23
CA ASN A 125 14.99 -8.40 29.90
C ASN A 125 13.87 -7.86 29.00
N GLU A 126 12.61 -8.09 29.40
CA GLU A 126 11.44 -7.60 28.68
C GLU A 126 11.13 -6.12 28.95
N ASP A 127 11.77 -5.48 29.95
CA ASP A 127 11.51 -4.08 30.31
C ASP A 127 12.01 -3.12 29.22
N PRO A 128 11.10 -2.38 28.54
CA PRO A 128 11.49 -1.43 27.49
C PRO A 128 12.34 -0.24 27.97
N ALA A 129 12.45 -0.02 29.28
CA ALA A 129 13.35 0.99 29.86
C ALA A 129 14.77 0.47 30.13
N SER A 130 15.01 -0.83 30.00
CA SER A 130 16.31 -1.45 30.26
C SER A 130 17.27 -1.32 29.08
N SER A 131 18.54 -1.65 29.32
CA SER A 131 19.58 -1.70 28.27
C SER A 131 19.37 -2.80 27.23
N ALA A 132 18.39 -3.71 27.43
CA ALA A 132 18.01 -4.68 26.42
C ALA A 132 17.34 -4.04 25.19
N TRP A 133 16.91 -2.79 25.31
CA TRP A 133 16.25 -2.04 24.26
C TRP A 133 17.14 -0.92 23.72
N LYS A 134 17.36 -0.91 22.40
CA LYS A 134 18.16 0.11 21.71
C LYS A 134 17.26 1.05 20.91
N TRP A 135 16.62 2.00 21.59
CA TRP A 135 15.72 2.97 20.96
C TRP A 135 16.37 3.93 19.94
N THR A 136 17.70 3.96 19.87
CA THR A 136 18.43 4.72 18.86
C THR A 136 18.51 4.00 17.50
N ALA A 137 18.22 2.70 17.45
CA ALA A 137 18.17 1.89 16.22
C ALA A 137 17.23 2.49 15.16
N ASP A 138 17.39 2.08 13.90
CA ASP A 138 16.52 2.47 12.76
C ASP A 138 16.29 3.99 12.62
N ALA A 139 17.36 4.77 12.75
CA ALA A 139 17.28 6.22 12.83
C ALA A 139 16.66 6.88 11.58
N ASN A 140 16.98 6.38 10.38
CA ASN A 140 16.52 6.98 9.14
C ASN A 140 15.04 6.70 8.87
N GLN A 141 14.58 5.45 9.02
CA GLN A 141 13.17 5.14 8.79
C GLN A 141 12.29 5.85 9.83
N ARG A 142 12.73 5.92 11.09
CA ARG A 142 12.08 6.75 12.13
C ARG A 142 12.03 8.23 11.74
N ALA A 143 13.12 8.77 11.19
CA ALA A 143 13.13 10.17 10.74
C ALA A 143 12.08 10.43 9.65
N MET A 144 11.93 9.52 8.68
CA MET A 144 10.87 9.64 7.66
C MET A 144 9.48 9.51 8.25
N LEU A 145 9.27 8.58 9.18
CA LEU A 145 7.99 8.40 9.88
C LEU A 145 7.55 9.70 10.57
N VAL A 146 8.45 10.33 11.33
CA VAL A 146 8.18 11.62 11.99
C VAL A 146 7.90 12.72 10.97
N LYS A 147 8.69 12.79 9.88
CA LYS A 147 8.48 13.75 8.79
C LYS A 147 7.14 13.58 8.09
N ALA A 148 6.67 12.33 7.92
CA ALA A 148 5.36 12.02 7.35
C ALA A 148 4.23 12.46 8.29
N VAL A 149 4.34 12.19 9.59
CA VAL A 149 3.36 12.65 10.61
C VAL A 149 3.28 14.17 10.67
N GLN A 150 4.42 14.87 10.61
CA GLN A 150 4.47 16.34 10.53
C GLN A 150 3.76 16.90 9.28
N ARG A 151 3.58 16.08 8.25
CA ARG A 151 2.85 16.40 7.01
C ARG A 151 1.40 15.89 7.02
N GLY A 152 0.93 15.36 8.15
CA GLY A 152 -0.43 14.92 8.37
C GLY A 152 -0.70 13.45 8.04
N ALA A 153 0.34 12.62 7.90
CA ALA A 153 0.14 11.19 7.68
C ALA A 153 -0.41 10.50 8.94
N VAL A 154 -1.41 9.64 8.75
CA VAL A 154 -1.73 8.58 9.72
C VAL A 154 -0.72 7.44 9.55
N THR A 155 -0.54 6.64 10.60
CA THR A 155 0.54 5.66 10.63
C THR A 155 0.04 4.27 11.00
N GLU A 156 0.66 3.27 10.37
CA GLU A 156 0.51 1.85 10.72
C GLU A 156 1.90 1.31 11.09
N LEU A 157 1.98 0.56 12.19
CA LEU A 157 3.18 -0.21 12.55
C LEU A 157 2.97 -1.63 12.04
N PHE A 158 3.89 -2.14 11.24
CA PHE A 158 3.86 -3.54 10.80
C PHE A 158 5.22 -4.21 10.96
N ALA A 159 5.28 -5.54 10.86
CA ALA A 159 6.53 -6.29 10.94
C ALA A 159 6.64 -7.29 9.78
N ASN A 160 7.70 -7.16 8.98
CA ASN A 160 8.06 -8.19 8.01
C ASN A 160 8.43 -9.52 8.68
N SER A 161 9.02 -9.45 9.88
CA SER A 161 9.49 -10.60 10.64
C SER A 161 9.54 -10.26 12.13
N PRO A 162 9.40 -11.24 13.05
CA PRO A 162 9.72 -11.03 14.45
C PRO A 162 11.23 -10.82 14.64
N MET A 163 11.68 -10.32 15.79
CA MET A 163 13.12 -10.21 16.09
C MET A 163 13.82 -11.54 15.83
N TRP A 164 15.05 -11.52 15.32
CA TRP A 164 15.78 -12.73 14.91
C TRP A 164 15.79 -13.82 15.98
N TRP A 165 15.95 -13.47 17.26
CA TRP A 165 15.99 -14.42 18.37
C TRP A 165 14.63 -15.05 18.69
N MET A 166 13.54 -14.46 18.19
CA MET A 166 12.21 -15.06 18.24
C MET A 166 12.02 -16.14 17.16
N CYS A 167 12.91 -16.20 16.18
CA CYS A 167 12.84 -17.14 15.07
C CYS A 167 13.44 -18.51 15.45
N GLY A 168 12.83 -19.60 14.99
CA GLY A 168 13.26 -20.97 15.27
C GLY A 168 14.70 -21.29 14.86
N ASN A 169 15.22 -20.57 13.86
CA ASN A 169 16.56 -20.72 13.31
C ASN A 169 17.43 -19.46 13.46
N HIS A 170 17.02 -18.50 14.30
CA HIS A 170 17.70 -17.21 14.45
C HIS A 170 17.83 -16.36 13.16
N ASN A 171 17.09 -16.70 12.11
CA ASN A 171 17.14 -16.02 10.82
C ASN A 171 15.82 -15.28 10.54
N PRO A 172 15.83 -13.94 10.46
CA PRO A 172 14.63 -13.14 10.25
C PRO A 172 14.13 -13.11 8.79
N SER A 173 14.78 -13.82 7.85
CA SER A 173 14.32 -13.97 6.46
C SER A 173 13.40 -15.19 6.24
N GLY A 174 13.33 -16.10 7.22
CA GLY A 174 12.40 -17.23 7.22
C GLY A 174 13.05 -18.56 7.62
N ALA A 175 12.23 -19.61 7.70
CA ALA A 175 12.68 -20.96 8.06
C ALA A 175 13.49 -21.59 6.91
N ALA A 176 14.28 -22.63 7.18
CA ALA A 176 15.02 -23.32 6.10
C ALA A 176 14.09 -23.90 5.01
N GLY A 177 12.92 -24.43 5.41
CA GLY A 177 11.94 -25.05 4.52
C GLY A 177 10.73 -24.19 4.14
N GLY A 178 10.71 -22.90 4.48
CA GLY A 178 9.58 -22.02 4.15
C GLY A 178 8.34 -22.11 5.04
N GLY A 179 8.39 -22.93 6.10
CA GLY A 179 7.31 -23.09 7.08
C GLY A 179 7.41 -22.14 8.28
N ASN A 180 6.57 -22.37 9.29
CA ASN A 180 6.49 -21.52 10.49
C ASN A 180 7.87 -21.25 11.09
N ASN A 181 8.20 -19.96 11.26
CA ASN A 181 9.50 -19.59 11.82
C ASN A 181 9.41 -18.86 13.16
N LEU A 182 8.24 -18.38 13.59
CA LEU A 182 8.07 -17.84 14.93
C LEU A 182 8.00 -18.98 15.96
N GLN A 183 8.86 -18.95 16.97
CA GLN A 183 8.84 -19.93 18.06
C GLN A 183 7.55 -19.81 18.87
N THR A 184 6.97 -20.95 19.26
CA THR A 184 5.65 -20.99 19.93
C THR A 184 5.62 -20.27 21.26
N TRP A 185 6.73 -20.27 22.02
CA TRP A 185 6.85 -19.54 23.28
C TRP A 185 7.04 -18.02 23.08
N ASN A 186 7.32 -17.56 21.86
CA ASN A 186 7.58 -16.16 21.54
C ASN A 186 6.39 -15.42 20.92
N HIS A 187 5.22 -16.05 20.78
CA HIS A 187 4.01 -15.38 20.29
C HIS A 187 3.67 -14.10 21.09
N ARG A 188 3.75 -14.19 22.42
CA ARG A 188 3.50 -13.05 23.31
C ARG A 188 4.62 -12.01 23.25
N GLN A 189 5.86 -12.43 23.08
CA GLN A 189 7.00 -11.50 23.00
C GLN A 189 7.02 -10.74 21.67
N HIS A 190 6.64 -11.35 20.56
CA HIS A 190 6.42 -10.66 19.28
C HIS A 190 5.36 -9.57 19.41
N ALA A 191 4.19 -9.92 19.98
CA ALA A 191 3.14 -8.96 20.32
C ALA A 191 3.62 -7.83 21.25
N SER A 192 4.41 -8.17 22.28
CA SER A 192 5.00 -7.21 23.22
C SER A 192 5.96 -6.24 22.53
N HIS A 193 6.76 -6.72 21.56
CA HIS A 193 7.70 -5.90 20.79
C HIS A 193 6.99 -4.79 20.01
N LEU A 194 5.93 -5.14 19.29
CA LEU A 194 5.08 -4.20 18.56
C LEU A 194 4.40 -3.21 19.51
N ALA A 195 3.77 -3.69 20.59
CA ALA A 195 3.06 -2.84 21.54
C ALA A 195 3.99 -1.88 22.30
N ALA A 196 5.19 -2.34 22.69
CA ALA A 196 6.21 -1.50 23.32
C ALA A 196 6.72 -0.43 22.36
N THR A 197 6.96 -0.79 21.09
CA THR A 197 7.37 0.17 20.06
C THR A 197 6.28 1.21 19.82
N ALA A 198 5.02 0.80 19.71
CA ALA A 198 3.90 1.73 19.54
C ALA A 198 3.77 2.70 20.73
N ARG A 199 3.96 2.20 21.95
CA ARG A 199 3.98 3.03 23.17
C ARG A 199 5.14 4.02 23.15
N TYR A 200 6.34 3.54 22.84
CA TYR A 200 7.55 4.37 22.83
C TYR A 200 7.47 5.46 21.76
N ALA A 201 6.99 5.13 20.56
CA ALA A 201 6.80 6.07 19.46
C ALA A 201 5.84 7.21 19.83
N ARG A 202 4.75 6.88 20.54
CA ARG A 202 3.80 7.88 21.03
C ARG A 202 4.45 8.80 22.05
N ASP A 203 5.10 8.23 23.05
CA ASP A 203 5.60 8.99 24.20
C ASP A 203 6.87 9.80 23.87
N ASN A 204 7.65 9.39 22.87
CA ASN A 204 8.98 9.97 22.60
C ASN A 204 9.12 10.61 21.21
N TRP A 205 8.34 10.17 20.22
CA TRP A 205 8.46 10.65 18.84
C TRP A 205 7.25 11.45 18.36
N GLY A 206 6.20 11.54 19.18
CA GLY A 206 4.93 12.17 18.81
C GLY A 206 4.18 11.40 17.71
N VAL A 207 4.48 10.11 17.55
CA VAL A 207 3.86 9.25 16.53
C VAL A 207 2.79 8.38 17.16
N HIS A 208 1.55 8.60 16.74
CA HIS A 208 0.39 7.83 17.20
C HIS A 208 -0.04 6.85 16.10
N PHE A 209 0.32 5.59 16.26
CA PHE A 209 -0.11 4.54 15.33
C PHE A 209 -1.63 4.36 15.39
N ALA A 210 -2.28 4.42 14.23
CA ALA A 210 -3.71 4.19 14.09
C ALA A 210 -4.02 2.68 14.07
N THR A 211 -3.09 1.89 13.53
CA THR A 211 -3.14 0.42 13.47
C THR A 211 -1.77 -0.20 13.78
N VAL A 212 -1.81 -1.43 14.28
CA VAL A 212 -0.65 -2.32 14.42
C VAL A 212 -0.99 -3.64 13.74
N ASP A 213 -0.15 -4.08 12.79
CA ASP A 213 -0.21 -5.38 12.11
C ASP A 213 1.00 -6.23 12.51
N PRO A 214 0.82 -7.39 13.16
CA PRO A 214 1.95 -8.23 13.55
C PRO A 214 2.52 -9.07 12.40
N PHE A 215 1.99 -8.96 11.19
CA PHE A 215 2.29 -9.84 10.07
C PHE A 215 2.68 -9.08 8.80
N ASN A 216 3.26 -9.82 7.85
CA ASN A 216 3.44 -9.42 6.47
C ASN A 216 3.50 -10.68 5.61
N GLU A 217 2.54 -10.86 4.71
CA GLU A 217 2.41 -12.05 3.86
C GLU A 217 2.59 -13.38 4.60
N PRO A 218 1.92 -13.58 5.75
CA PRO A 218 2.25 -14.64 6.69
C PRO A 218 1.99 -16.06 6.13
N ALA A 219 0.96 -16.28 5.31
CA ALA A 219 0.69 -17.62 4.77
C ALA A 219 1.60 -18.00 3.59
N SER A 220 2.50 -17.12 3.17
CA SER A 220 3.36 -17.32 2.01
C SER A 220 4.52 -18.27 2.32
N THR A 221 4.72 -19.27 1.47
CA THR A 221 5.69 -20.36 1.69
C THR A 221 7.09 -20.08 1.15
N TRP A 222 7.35 -18.86 0.65
CA TRP A 222 8.63 -18.45 0.09
C TRP A 222 9.56 -17.72 1.08
N TRP A 223 9.12 -17.51 2.32
CA TRP A 223 9.98 -16.97 3.39
C TRP A 223 10.99 -18.01 3.84
N THR A 224 12.19 -17.95 3.27
CA THR A 224 13.27 -18.92 3.54
C THR A 224 14.50 -18.27 4.15
N ALA A 225 15.32 -19.06 4.84
CA ALA A 225 16.58 -18.60 5.44
C ALA A 225 17.56 -17.95 4.42
N THR A 226 17.35 -18.20 3.12
CA THR A 226 18.11 -17.60 2.01
C THR A 226 17.34 -16.49 1.28
N GLY A 227 16.27 -15.96 1.88
CA GLY A 227 15.44 -14.90 1.31
C GLY A 227 16.23 -13.61 1.06
N THR A 228 15.70 -12.75 0.19
CA THR A 228 16.33 -11.47 -0.18
C THR A 228 15.88 -10.29 0.71
N GLN A 229 15.12 -10.60 1.75
CA GLN A 229 14.50 -9.66 2.68
C GLN A 229 14.12 -10.31 4.02
N GLU A 230 13.76 -9.49 5.00
CA GLU A 230 13.05 -9.92 6.20
C GLU A 230 11.69 -10.54 5.80
N GLY A 231 11.29 -11.62 6.48
CA GLY A 231 10.07 -12.37 6.20
C GLY A 231 9.88 -13.53 7.17
N CYS A 232 8.63 -13.83 7.53
CA CYS A 232 8.34 -14.92 8.45
C CYS A 232 7.02 -15.59 8.08
N HIS A 233 7.08 -16.85 7.63
CA HIS A 233 5.88 -17.64 7.44
C HIS A 233 5.23 -17.90 8.80
N MET A 234 3.92 -17.65 8.85
CA MET A 234 3.03 -17.92 9.98
C MET A 234 1.70 -18.42 9.43
N ASP A 235 1.42 -19.70 9.63
CA ASP A 235 0.13 -20.32 9.30
C ASP A 235 -1.02 -19.53 9.94
N PRO A 236 -2.24 -19.57 9.37
CA PRO A 236 -3.40 -18.91 9.96
C PRO A 236 -3.65 -19.28 11.44
N ALA A 237 -3.32 -20.51 11.85
CA ALA A 237 -3.41 -20.92 13.26
C ALA A 237 -2.42 -20.17 14.17
N VAL A 238 -1.20 -19.89 13.68
CA VAL A 238 -0.20 -19.08 14.40
C VAL A 238 -0.67 -17.63 14.46
N GLN A 239 -1.21 -17.10 13.36
CA GLN A 239 -1.78 -15.75 13.33
C GLN A 239 -2.89 -15.58 14.38
N ALA A 240 -3.83 -16.52 14.42
CA ALA A 240 -4.92 -16.54 15.41
C ALA A 240 -4.42 -16.61 16.86
N ALA A 241 -3.28 -17.26 17.11
CA ALA A 241 -2.66 -17.31 18.44
C ALA A 241 -1.95 -16.00 18.83
N VAL A 242 -1.38 -15.25 17.88
CA VAL A 242 -0.66 -13.99 18.14
C VAL A 242 -1.62 -12.83 18.41
N LEU A 243 -2.75 -12.75 17.70
CA LEU A 243 -3.71 -11.65 17.80
C LEU A 243 -4.23 -11.35 19.23
N PRO A 244 -4.64 -12.33 20.07
CA PRO A 244 -5.04 -12.07 21.45
C PRO A 244 -3.89 -11.56 22.32
N HIS A 245 -2.65 -12.02 22.08
CA HIS A 245 -1.49 -11.47 22.76
C HIS A 245 -1.25 -10.01 22.38
N LEU A 246 -1.36 -9.66 21.09
CA LEU A 246 -1.22 -8.28 20.63
C LEU A 246 -2.24 -7.37 21.31
N ARG A 247 -3.51 -7.78 21.37
CA ARG A 247 -4.55 -7.01 22.08
C ARG A 247 -4.18 -6.80 23.55
N GLY A 248 -3.82 -7.88 24.26
CA GLY A 248 -3.45 -7.81 25.67
C GLY A 248 -2.23 -6.92 25.94
N GLU A 249 -1.20 -7.00 25.10
CA GLU A 249 0.03 -6.18 25.25
C GLU A 249 -0.20 -4.70 24.92
N LEU A 250 -1.08 -4.38 23.96
CA LEU A 250 -1.52 -3.01 23.71
C LEU A 250 -2.31 -2.46 24.91
N ASP A 251 -3.27 -3.21 25.43
CA ASP A 251 -4.13 -2.79 26.54
C ASP A 251 -3.31 -2.59 27.83
N LYS A 252 -2.39 -3.50 28.14
CA LYS A 252 -1.44 -3.41 29.26
C LYS A 252 -0.61 -2.12 29.23
N ARG A 253 -0.37 -1.55 28.04
CA ARG A 253 0.39 -0.30 27.84
C ARG A 253 -0.49 0.94 27.71
N GLY A 254 -1.80 0.80 27.90
CA GLY A 254 -2.76 1.90 27.75
C GLY A 254 -2.96 2.34 26.30
N LEU A 255 -2.85 1.40 25.35
CA LEU A 255 -3.07 1.61 23.92
C LEU A 255 -4.40 0.99 23.46
N THR A 256 -5.44 1.08 24.30
CA THR A 256 -6.77 0.51 24.05
C THR A 256 -7.44 1.04 22.78
N ASN A 257 -7.06 2.25 22.34
CA ASN A 257 -7.58 2.88 21.13
C ASN A 257 -6.80 2.51 19.85
N VAL A 258 -5.64 1.86 19.98
CA VAL A 258 -4.85 1.42 18.83
C VAL A 258 -5.52 0.15 18.27
N ARG A 259 -5.91 0.22 17.01
CA ARG A 259 -6.61 -0.87 16.32
C ARG A 259 -5.62 -1.95 15.88
N ILE A 260 -6.08 -3.19 15.80
CA ILE A 260 -5.31 -4.27 15.19
C ILE A 260 -5.71 -4.38 13.72
N ALA A 261 -4.70 -4.35 12.85
CA ALA A 261 -4.82 -4.76 11.46
C ALA A 261 -4.27 -6.19 11.31
N ALA A 262 -4.83 -6.95 10.36
CA ALA A 262 -4.35 -8.28 9.99
C ALA A 262 -4.92 -8.66 8.61
N SER A 263 -4.33 -9.53 7.81
CA SER A 263 -3.10 -10.25 8.06
C SER A 263 -1.99 -9.87 7.08
N ASP A 264 -2.19 -8.83 6.26
CA ASP A 264 -1.27 -8.46 5.18
C ASP A 264 -0.99 -9.63 4.21
N GLU A 265 -2.00 -10.46 3.90
CA GLU A 265 -1.79 -11.60 3.01
C GLU A 265 -1.46 -11.14 1.59
N THR A 266 -0.53 -11.84 0.92
CA THR A 266 0.01 -11.51 -0.42
C THR A 266 -1.05 -11.25 -1.50
N ASN A 267 -2.20 -11.91 -1.41
CA ASN A 267 -3.21 -11.87 -2.46
C ASN A 267 -4.62 -12.08 -1.90
N TYR A 268 -5.62 -11.74 -2.71
CA TYR A 268 -7.03 -11.71 -2.31
C TYR A 268 -7.58 -13.07 -1.90
N ASP A 269 -7.24 -14.13 -2.65
CA ASP A 269 -7.77 -15.47 -2.38
C ASP A 269 -7.15 -16.08 -1.12
N THR A 270 -5.85 -15.84 -0.88
CA THR A 270 -5.19 -16.18 0.39
C THR A 270 -5.77 -15.38 1.55
N ALA A 271 -5.93 -14.06 1.40
CA ALA A 271 -6.54 -13.20 2.43
C ALA A 271 -7.93 -13.69 2.84
N ARG A 272 -8.74 -14.07 1.85
CA ARG A 272 -10.07 -14.63 2.10
C ARG A 272 -10.00 -15.97 2.83
N SER A 273 -9.08 -16.85 2.44
CA SER A 273 -8.88 -18.15 3.07
C SER A 273 -8.42 -18.02 4.52
N THR A 274 -7.45 -17.14 4.78
CA THR A 274 -6.99 -16.79 6.13
C THR A 274 -8.14 -16.22 6.97
N TRP A 275 -8.87 -15.24 6.45
CA TRP A 275 -10.02 -14.65 7.16
C TRP A 275 -11.11 -15.69 7.46
N ALA A 276 -11.40 -16.60 6.52
CA ALA A 276 -12.37 -17.66 6.72
C ALA A 276 -11.96 -18.64 7.85
N SER A 277 -10.65 -18.87 8.03
CA SER A 277 -10.12 -19.77 9.06
C SER A 277 -10.25 -19.24 10.50
N PHE A 278 -10.33 -17.92 10.68
CA PHE A 278 -10.48 -17.31 12.00
C PHE A 278 -11.88 -17.54 12.57
N ASP A 279 -11.93 -17.90 13.85
CA ASP A 279 -13.16 -17.98 14.62
C ASP A 279 -13.71 -16.59 14.97
N ALA A 280 -14.90 -16.55 15.58
CA ALA A 280 -15.54 -15.29 15.95
C ALA A 280 -14.71 -14.49 16.97
N SER A 281 -14.01 -15.17 17.89
CA SER A 281 -13.19 -14.51 18.90
C SER A 281 -11.98 -13.80 18.28
N THR A 282 -11.25 -14.47 17.38
CA THR A 282 -10.12 -13.89 16.63
C THR A 282 -10.58 -12.75 15.72
N LYS A 283 -11.68 -12.94 14.97
CA LYS A 283 -12.25 -11.89 14.10
C LYS A 283 -12.69 -10.65 14.89
N SER A 284 -13.07 -10.79 16.16
CA SER A 284 -13.47 -9.65 16.99
C SER A 284 -12.31 -8.70 17.30
N LEU A 285 -11.08 -9.23 17.38
CA LEU A 285 -9.85 -8.46 17.68
C LEU A 285 -9.39 -7.61 16.50
N VAL A 286 -9.62 -8.08 15.28
CA VAL A 286 -9.23 -7.41 14.04
C VAL A 286 -10.25 -6.31 13.71
N SER A 287 -9.78 -5.06 13.63
CA SER A 287 -10.62 -3.91 13.27
C SER A 287 -10.52 -3.56 11.79
N GLN A 288 -9.42 -3.95 11.15
CA GLN A 288 -9.09 -3.66 9.77
C GLN A 288 -8.45 -4.89 9.15
N VAL A 289 -8.98 -5.34 8.02
CA VAL A 289 -8.34 -6.39 7.24
C VAL A 289 -7.43 -5.75 6.20
N ASN A 290 -6.17 -6.16 6.20
CA ASN A 290 -5.16 -5.75 5.24
C ASN A 290 -4.90 -6.88 4.24
N VAL A 291 -4.72 -6.52 2.97
CA VAL A 291 -4.40 -7.45 1.87
C VAL A 291 -3.49 -6.78 0.85
N HIS A 292 -2.63 -7.57 0.22
CA HIS A 292 -1.75 -7.11 -0.85
C HIS A 292 -2.35 -7.38 -2.24
N GLY A 293 -1.99 -6.55 -3.20
CA GLY A 293 -2.53 -6.61 -4.57
C GLY A 293 -1.75 -7.49 -5.55
N TYR A 294 -0.88 -8.39 -5.08
CA TYR A 294 0.05 -9.13 -5.96
C TYR A 294 -0.61 -10.17 -6.87
N GLN A 295 -1.92 -10.42 -6.73
CA GLN A 295 -2.68 -11.21 -7.71
C GLN A 295 -2.96 -10.45 -9.03
N GLY A 296 -2.56 -9.18 -9.12
CA GLY A 296 -2.75 -8.36 -10.33
C GLY A 296 -4.21 -8.32 -10.74
N SER A 297 -4.51 -8.54 -12.02
CA SER A 297 -5.89 -8.54 -12.53
C SER A 297 -6.72 -9.77 -12.14
N GLY A 298 -6.11 -10.77 -11.47
CA GLY A 298 -6.79 -11.98 -11.00
C GLY A 298 -7.32 -11.88 -9.57
N GLY A 299 -7.94 -12.97 -9.10
CA GLY A 299 -8.44 -13.13 -7.73
C GLY A 299 -9.86 -12.64 -7.48
N ARG A 300 -10.52 -13.19 -6.47
CA ARG A 300 -11.91 -12.87 -6.09
C ARG A 300 -11.99 -11.76 -5.05
N ARG A 301 -11.57 -10.56 -5.47
CA ARG A 301 -11.69 -9.31 -4.70
C ARG A 301 -13.09 -9.06 -4.13
N ASP A 302 -14.10 -9.34 -4.95
CA ASP A 302 -15.53 -9.19 -4.62
C ASP A 302 -15.96 -10.08 -3.45
N LEU A 303 -15.42 -11.31 -3.40
CA LEU A 303 -15.73 -12.23 -2.30
C LEU A 303 -14.98 -11.83 -1.03
N LEU A 304 -13.73 -11.37 -1.13
CA LEU A 304 -13.02 -10.81 0.02
C LEU A 304 -13.76 -9.60 0.59
N TYR A 305 -14.21 -8.67 -0.25
CA TYR A 305 -15.07 -7.54 0.16
C TYR A 305 -16.35 -8.01 0.86
N THR A 306 -17.04 -9.01 0.29
CA THR A 306 -18.27 -9.55 0.86
C THR A 306 -18.05 -10.12 2.25
N ASP A 307 -17.00 -10.91 2.44
CA ASP A 307 -16.71 -11.59 3.70
C ASP A 307 -16.24 -10.61 4.79
N VAL A 308 -15.40 -9.64 4.42
CA VAL A 308 -14.77 -8.69 5.36
C VAL A 308 -15.70 -7.51 5.68
N VAL A 309 -16.18 -6.82 4.65
CA VAL A 309 -16.87 -5.54 4.82
C VAL A 309 -18.36 -5.74 4.98
N THR A 310 -18.99 -6.48 4.07
CA THR A 310 -20.45 -6.65 4.09
C THR A 310 -20.89 -7.55 5.24
N THR A 311 -20.25 -8.70 5.40
CA THR A 311 -20.59 -9.70 6.42
C THR A 311 -20.00 -9.36 7.79
N SER A 312 -18.70 -9.08 7.85
CA SER A 312 -17.99 -8.92 9.13
C SER A 312 -17.89 -7.46 9.61
N ARG A 313 -18.34 -6.49 8.80
CA ARG A 313 -18.33 -5.05 9.11
C ARG A 313 -16.95 -4.52 9.50
N LYS A 314 -15.88 -5.06 8.92
CA LYS A 314 -14.50 -4.61 9.13
C LYS A 314 -14.10 -3.61 8.05
N LYS A 315 -13.10 -2.78 8.37
CA LYS A 315 -12.40 -2.01 7.34
C LYS A 315 -11.60 -2.95 6.45
N LEU A 316 -11.40 -2.58 5.19
CA LEU A 316 -10.58 -3.33 4.23
C LEU A 316 -9.64 -2.36 3.53
N TRP A 317 -8.34 -2.60 3.67
CA TRP A 317 -7.30 -1.83 3.00
C TRP A 317 -6.57 -2.71 1.99
N ASN A 318 -6.26 -2.14 0.82
CA ASN A 318 -5.13 -2.64 0.05
C ASN A 318 -3.89 -2.01 0.68
N SER A 319 -3.15 -2.79 1.47
CA SER A 319 -2.06 -2.31 2.31
C SER A 319 -0.70 -2.37 1.61
N GLU A 320 -0.61 -3.05 0.48
CA GLU A 320 0.60 -3.10 -0.33
C GLU A 320 0.30 -3.55 -1.76
N THR A 321 0.83 -2.82 -2.73
CA THR A 321 0.85 -3.27 -4.12
C THR A 321 2.05 -2.67 -4.85
N GLY A 322 2.65 -3.45 -5.75
CA GLY A 322 3.70 -3.00 -6.65
C GLY A 322 3.76 -3.89 -7.89
N ASP A 323 4.44 -3.42 -8.93
CA ASP A 323 4.67 -4.18 -10.16
C ASP A 323 5.92 -3.64 -10.88
N SER A 324 6.44 -4.38 -11.85
CA SER A 324 7.65 -4.01 -12.61
C SER A 324 7.40 -3.11 -13.82
N ASP A 325 6.18 -2.63 -14.04
CA ASP A 325 5.81 -1.74 -15.16
C ASP A 325 6.02 -0.27 -14.78
N GLY A 326 7.21 0.26 -15.07
CA GLY A 326 7.56 1.68 -14.82
C GLY A 326 6.70 2.71 -15.56
N THR A 327 5.88 2.30 -16.53
CA THR A 327 4.90 3.21 -17.18
C THR A 327 3.76 3.57 -16.23
N GLY A 328 3.44 2.68 -15.28
CA GLY A 328 2.32 2.80 -14.35
C GLY A 328 0.96 2.37 -14.91
N LEU A 329 0.89 1.86 -16.14
CA LEU A 329 -0.39 1.41 -16.70
C LEU A 329 -0.96 0.19 -15.95
N THR A 330 -0.09 -0.75 -15.59
CA THR A 330 -0.46 -1.93 -14.79
C THR A 330 -0.97 -1.51 -13.42
N LEU A 331 -0.25 -0.60 -12.74
CA LEU A 331 -0.69 0.04 -11.49
C LEU A 331 -2.10 0.64 -11.62
N ALA A 332 -2.32 1.52 -12.60
CA ALA A 332 -3.60 2.20 -12.77
C ALA A 332 -4.75 1.23 -13.06
N SER A 333 -4.49 0.19 -13.86
CA SER A 333 -5.49 -0.83 -14.20
C SER A 333 -5.91 -1.64 -12.97
N ASN A 334 -4.93 -2.13 -12.19
CA ASN A 334 -5.21 -2.90 -10.98
C ASN A 334 -5.87 -2.05 -9.90
N LEU A 335 -5.47 -0.78 -9.76
CA LEU A 335 -6.12 0.17 -8.87
C LEU A 335 -7.61 0.33 -9.27
N CYS A 336 -7.94 0.50 -10.55
CA CYS A 336 -9.34 0.54 -10.97
C CYS A 336 -10.10 -0.76 -10.68
N TYR A 337 -9.46 -1.93 -10.79
CA TYR A 337 -10.08 -3.20 -10.37
C TYR A 337 -10.30 -3.27 -8.85
N ASP A 338 -9.42 -2.72 -8.03
CA ASP A 338 -9.61 -2.67 -6.59
C ASP A 338 -10.80 -1.78 -6.24
N PHE A 339 -10.92 -0.59 -6.82
CA PHE A 339 -12.10 0.25 -6.62
C PHE A 339 -13.38 -0.44 -7.10
N ARG A 340 -13.31 -1.17 -8.22
CA ARG A 340 -14.47 -1.86 -8.79
C ARG A 340 -14.90 -3.12 -8.04
N TRP A 341 -13.98 -3.84 -7.40
CA TRP A 341 -14.27 -5.18 -6.86
C TRP A 341 -13.84 -5.37 -5.40
N LEU A 342 -12.72 -4.78 -4.97
CA LEU A 342 -12.22 -4.90 -3.60
C LEU A 342 -12.85 -3.86 -2.67
N HIS A 343 -13.17 -2.68 -3.22
CA HIS A 343 -13.76 -1.55 -2.53
C HIS A 343 -12.99 -1.17 -1.25
N PRO A 344 -11.65 -1.02 -1.32
CA PRO A 344 -10.89 -0.67 -0.14
C PRO A 344 -11.20 0.78 0.25
N THR A 345 -10.99 1.14 1.52
CA THR A 345 -11.06 2.53 1.98
C THR A 345 -9.68 3.19 2.03
N ALA A 346 -8.60 2.44 1.88
CA ALA A 346 -7.26 2.97 1.66
C ALA A 346 -6.45 2.08 0.71
N TRP A 347 -5.46 2.70 0.06
CA TRP A 347 -4.59 2.01 -0.89
C TRP A 347 -3.14 2.45 -0.70
N CYS A 348 -2.26 1.49 -0.42
CA CYS A 348 -0.85 1.75 -0.17
C CYS A 348 0.01 1.10 -1.26
N TYR A 349 0.85 1.91 -1.91
CA TYR A 349 1.91 1.37 -2.74
C TYR A 349 2.95 0.67 -1.85
N TRP A 350 3.73 -0.25 -2.40
CA TRP A 350 4.84 -0.87 -1.67
C TRP A 350 5.92 0.18 -1.28
N GLN A 351 6.99 0.32 -2.06
CA GLN A 351 8.03 1.33 -1.83
C GLN A 351 7.95 2.39 -2.92
N VAL A 352 7.75 3.65 -2.55
CA VAL A 352 7.81 4.76 -3.51
C VAL A 352 9.18 4.93 -4.15
N MET A 353 10.25 4.40 -3.53
CA MET A 353 11.57 4.32 -4.14
C MET A 353 12.09 2.90 -4.04
N ASP A 354 12.67 2.38 -5.13
CA ASP A 354 13.16 0.99 -5.22
C ASP A 354 14.40 0.95 -6.13
N PRO A 355 15.36 0.02 -5.92
CA PRO A 355 16.52 -0.08 -6.81
C PRO A 355 16.18 -0.69 -8.17
N SER A 356 15.03 -1.34 -8.30
CA SER A 356 14.47 -1.86 -9.55
C SER A 356 13.57 -0.79 -10.17
N PRO A 357 13.97 -0.15 -11.28
CA PRO A 357 13.26 1.03 -11.77
C PRO A 357 11.77 0.80 -12.02
N GLY A 358 11.37 -0.37 -12.54
CA GLY A 358 9.96 -0.68 -12.79
C GLY A 358 9.06 -0.64 -11.55
N TRP A 359 9.63 -0.91 -10.37
CA TRP A 359 8.92 -0.93 -9.09
C TRP A 359 8.85 0.43 -8.42
N ALA A 360 9.67 1.40 -8.84
CA ALA A 360 9.81 2.67 -8.14
C ALA A 360 8.92 3.78 -8.71
N MET A 361 8.58 4.77 -7.88
CA MET A 361 8.24 6.12 -8.37
C MET A 361 9.53 6.87 -8.71
N ILE A 362 10.55 6.77 -7.83
CA ILE A 362 11.92 7.23 -8.08
C ILE A 362 12.89 6.08 -7.82
N ALA A 363 13.61 5.65 -8.86
CA ALA A 363 14.60 4.59 -8.73
C ALA A 363 15.85 5.07 -7.98
N TYR A 364 16.62 4.16 -7.39
CA TYR A 364 17.95 4.47 -6.85
C TYR A 364 18.98 3.39 -7.19
N ASP A 365 20.26 3.75 -7.21
CA ASP A 365 21.32 2.75 -7.42
C ASP A 365 21.61 2.00 -6.10
N PRO A 366 21.52 0.66 -6.08
CA PRO A 366 21.65 -0.12 -4.84
C PRO A 366 23.07 -0.16 -4.27
N ASN A 367 24.10 0.23 -5.03
CA ASN A 367 25.50 0.22 -4.58
C ASN A 367 25.91 1.57 -4.00
N THR A 368 25.50 2.65 -4.64
CA THR A 368 25.84 4.03 -4.26
C THR A 368 24.77 4.67 -3.39
N LEU A 369 23.58 4.06 -3.31
CA LEU A 369 22.43 4.56 -2.59
C LEU A 369 22.04 5.98 -3.00
N GLN A 370 22.21 6.29 -4.29
CA GLN A 370 21.83 7.59 -4.86
C GLN A 370 20.52 7.48 -5.65
N PRO A 371 19.58 8.41 -5.47
CA PRO A 371 18.36 8.46 -6.25
C PRO A 371 18.67 8.85 -7.71
N THR A 372 17.95 8.28 -8.66
CA THR A 372 18.23 8.40 -10.10
C THR A 372 17.02 8.89 -10.89
N THR A 373 16.24 7.97 -11.46
CA THR A 373 15.23 8.27 -12.48
C THR A 373 13.83 8.25 -11.89
N VAL A 374 13.09 9.34 -12.14
CA VAL A 374 11.64 9.39 -11.90
C VAL A 374 10.92 8.60 -12.98
N GLN A 375 10.11 7.62 -12.59
CA GLN A 375 9.32 6.80 -13.51
C GLN A 375 8.02 7.51 -13.89
N THR A 376 7.46 7.18 -15.07
CA THR A 376 6.14 7.68 -15.46
C THR A 376 5.05 7.28 -14.45
N LYS A 377 5.22 6.13 -13.80
CA LYS A 377 4.37 5.64 -12.70
C LYS A 377 4.14 6.68 -11.59
N HIS A 378 5.11 7.55 -11.30
CA HIS A 378 4.94 8.68 -10.36
C HIS A 378 3.78 9.60 -10.77
N TYR A 379 3.77 10.02 -12.03
CA TYR A 379 2.74 10.90 -12.59
C TYR A 379 1.40 10.20 -12.77
N VAL A 380 1.40 8.87 -12.91
CA VAL A 380 0.18 8.07 -12.93
C VAL A 380 -0.45 8.00 -11.55
N LEU A 381 0.32 7.69 -10.50
CA LEU A 381 -0.21 7.68 -9.13
C LEU A 381 -0.72 9.08 -8.72
N ALA A 382 -0.04 10.15 -9.16
CA ALA A 382 -0.46 11.52 -8.94
C ALA A 382 -1.87 11.84 -9.48
N GLN A 383 -2.34 11.16 -10.55
CA GLN A 383 -3.71 11.31 -11.06
C GLN A 383 -4.75 10.84 -10.02
N PHE A 384 -4.42 9.83 -9.22
CA PHE A 384 -5.32 9.34 -8.17
C PHE A 384 -5.10 10.10 -6.87
N SER A 385 -3.87 10.04 -6.34
CA SER A 385 -3.60 10.41 -4.95
C SER A 385 -3.79 11.90 -4.66
N ARG A 386 -3.52 12.77 -5.63
CA ARG A 386 -3.67 14.23 -5.45
C ARG A 386 -5.12 14.69 -5.50
N HIS A 387 -6.02 13.87 -6.04
CA HIS A 387 -7.37 14.28 -6.39
C HIS A 387 -8.42 13.57 -5.52
N ILE A 388 -8.27 12.27 -5.28
CA ILE A 388 -9.11 11.51 -4.36
C ILE A 388 -8.53 11.69 -2.96
N ARG A 389 -9.12 12.55 -2.13
CA ARG A 389 -8.57 12.94 -0.83
C ARG A 389 -9.31 12.28 0.33
N PRO A 390 -8.68 12.16 1.52
CA PRO A 390 -9.34 11.66 2.71
C PRO A 390 -10.65 12.41 2.97
N GLY A 391 -11.70 11.68 3.36
CA GLY A 391 -13.04 12.22 3.59
C GLY A 391 -13.97 12.19 2.37
N MET A 392 -13.46 11.97 1.16
CA MET A 392 -14.30 11.78 -0.02
C MET A 392 -15.08 10.46 0.06
N THR A 393 -16.29 10.43 -0.50
CA THR A 393 -17.11 9.21 -0.61
C THR A 393 -16.85 8.53 -1.95
N ILE A 394 -16.49 7.25 -1.94
CA ILE A 394 -16.29 6.49 -3.18
C ILE A 394 -17.64 6.08 -3.75
N LEU A 395 -17.85 6.33 -5.05
CA LEU A 395 -19.08 6.06 -5.77
C LEU A 395 -18.90 4.95 -6.81
N ASP A 396 -20.01 4.30 -7.16
CA ASP A 396 -20.01 3.28 -8.21
C ASP A 396 -19.95 3.89 -9.62
N THR A 397 -19.04 3.38 -10.44
CA THR A 397 -18.91 3.70 -11.88
C THR A 397 -19.37 2.55 -12.77
N GLY A 398 -19.65 1.37 -12.21
CA GLY A 398 -20.03 0.19 -13.00
C GLY A 398 -18.87 -0.49 -13.74
N VAL A 399 -17.67 0.10 -13.79
CA VAL A 399 -16.59 -0.32 -14.72
C VAL A 399 -15.24 -0.47 -14.03
N GLY A 400 -14.38 -1.36 -14.59
CA GLY A 400 -13.04 -1.65 -14.07
C GLY A 400 -11.92 -0.73 -14.57
N TYR A 401 -12.25 0.43 -15.16
CA TYR A 401 -11.29 1.36 -15.76
C TYR A 401 -11.59 2.84 -15.42
N ALA A 402 -12.49 3.08 -14.48
CA ALA A 402 -12.81 4.42 -13.98
C ALA A 402 -13.21 4.38 -12.50
N VAL A 403 -12.82 5.44 -11.78
CA VAL A 403 -13.08 5.66 -10.35
C VAL A 403 -13.84 6.97 -10.19
N ALA A 404 -14.80 7.01 -9.28
CA ALA A 404 -15.51 8.21 -8.89
C ALA A 404 -15.43 8.43 -7.38
N ALA A 405 -15.09 9.65 -6.98
CA ALA A 405 -15.05 10.07 -5.57
C ALA A 405 -15.74 11.43 -5.41
N TYR A 406 -16.64 11.54 -4.45
CA TYR A 406 -17.39 12.76 -4.19
C TYR A 406 -16.93 13.44 -2.90
N ASP A 407 -16.60 14.72 -3.02
CA ASP A 407 -16.33 15.62 -1.91
C ASP A 407 -17.58 16.46 -1.62
N ALA A 408 -18.26 16.14 -0.52
CA ALA A 408 -19.45 16.85 -0.10
C ALA A 408 -19.16 18.29 0.35
N GLN A 409 -17.98 18.56 0.92
CA GLN A 409 -17.64 19.88 1.44
C GLN A 409 -17.42 20.88 0.30
N SER A 410 -16.71 20.46 -0.74
CA SER A 410 -16.48 21.30 -1.93
C SER A 410 -17.54 21.13 -3.02
N ARG A 411 -18.50 20.21 -2.83
CA ARG A 411 -19.49 19.81 -3.85
C ARG A 411 -18.82 19.42 -5.18
N ARG A 412 -17.75 18.63 -5.10
CA ARG A 412 -16.93 18.22 -6.24
C ARG A 412 -17.02 16.72 -6.47
N LEU A 413 -17.24 16.34 -7.71
CA LEU A 413 -17.03 14.97 -8.19
C LEU A 413 -15.66 14.88 -8.86
N VAL A 414 -14.82 13.98 -8.38
CA VAL A 414 -13.54 13.60 -8.98
C VAL A 414 -13.74 12.31 -9.75
N LEU A 415 -13.37 12.32 -11.03
CA LEU A 415 -13.36 11.13 -11.88
C LEU A 415 -11.94 10.85 -12.33
N VAL A 416 -11.46 9.62 -12.17
CA VAL A 416 -10.17 9.19 -12.73
C VAL A 416 -10.43 8.01 -13.66
N ALA A 417 -9.94 8.03 -14.89
CA ALA A 417 -10.12 6.93 -15.83
C ALA A 417 -8.85 6.59 -16.60
N VAL A 418 -8.80 5.36 -17.09
CA VAL A 418 -7.62 4.76 -17.73
C VAL A 418 -8.01 4.24 -19.11
N ASN A 419 -7.34 4.73 -20.16
CA ASN A 419 -7.35 4.08 -21.47
C ASN A 419 -6.17 3.11 -21.55
N THR A 420 -6.47 1.81 -21.45
CA THR A 420 -5.47 0.74 -21.58
C THR A 420 -5.27 0.27 -23.03
N ALA A 421 -6.02 0.78 -24.01
CA ALA A 421 -5.87 0.41 -25.40
C ALA A 421 -4.60 1.03 -26.03
N THR A 422 -4.15 0.42 -27.13
CA THR A 422 -3.08 0.95 -27.97
C THR A 422 -3.56 2.03 -28.94
N THR A 423 -4.86 2.33 -28.95
CA THR A 423 -5.49 3.37 -29.77
C THR A 423 -6.14 4.44 -28.87
N PRO A 424 -6.27 5.69 -29.36
CA PRO A 424 -7.10 6.69 -28.70
C PRO A 424 -8.54 6.23 -28.53
N GLN A 425 -9.22 6.76 -27.52
CA GLN A 425 -10.63 6.48 -27.20
C GLN A 425 -11.30 7.75 -26.69
N THR A 426 -12.59 7.92 -26.94
CA THR A 426 -13.39 8.97 -26.29
C THR A 426 -14.26 8.37 -25.20
N LEU A 427 -14.10 8.85 -23.96
CA LEU A 427 -14.93 8.44 -22.84
C LEU A 427 -15.95 9.52 -22.51
N THR A 428 -17.21 9.14 -22.39
CA THR A 428 -18.30 9.99 -21.93
C THR A 428 -18.73 9.57 -20.53
N PHE A 429 -18.80 10.48 -19.59
CA PHE A 429 -19.35 10.23 -18.27
C PHE A 429 -20.78 10.77 -18.22
N ASP A 430 -21.72 9.87 -17.96
CA ASP A 430 -23.13 10.21 -17.74
C ASP A 430 -23.36 10.47 -16.25
N LEU A 431 -23.72 11.72 -15.94
CA LEU A 431 -24.00 12.23 -14.60
C LEU A 431 -25.50 12.55 -14.44
N SER A 432 -26.37 12.02 -15.31
CA SER A 432 -27.82 12.27 -15.30
C SER A 432 -28.49 11.91 -13.97
N ARG A 433 -27.93 10.94 -13.24
CA ARG A 433 -28.40 10.48 -11.92
C ARG A 433 -28.15 11.46 -10.78
N PHE A 434 -27.28 12.45 -10.96
CA PHE A 434 -27.05 13.49 -9.97
C PHE A 434 -28.16 14.54 -10.05
N THR A 435 -28.59 15.08 -8.90
CA THR A 435 -29.58 16.15 -8.85
C THR A 435 -29.11 17.40 -9.62
N THR A 436 -27.88 17.84 -9.36
CA THR A 436 -27.27 19.03 -9.98
C THR A 436 -25.87 18.73 -10.48
N VAL A 437 -25.54 19.21 -11.68
CA VAL A 437 -24.21 19.15 -12.29
C VAL A 437 -24.01 20.45 -13.07
N ALA A 438 -23.20 21.37 -12.55
CA ALA A 438 -22.98 22.67 -13.20
C ALA A 438 -21.54 22.90 -13.67
N GLY A 439 -20.57 22.20 -13.10
CA GLY A 439 -19.15 22.43 -13.39
C GLY A 439 -18.67 23.79 -12.86
N GLY A 440 -17.49 24.20 -13.30
CA GLY A 440 -16.99 25.56 -13.08
C GLY A 440 -17.66 26.58 -14.01
N THR A 441 -17.07 27.77 -14.12
CA THR A 441 -17.57 28.84 -15.00
C THR A 441 -17.82 28.33 -16.43
N SER A 442 -19.04 28.58 -16.94
CA SER A 442 -19.50 28.11 -18.25
C SER A 442 -19.41 26.58 -18.45
N GLY A 443 -19.56 25.81 -17.37
CA GLY A 443 -19.48 24.34 -17.40
C GLY A 443 -18.05 23.79 -17.45
N LEU A 444 -17.02 24.57 -17.10
CA LEU A 444 -15.62 24.14 -17.09
C LEU A 444 -15.40 22.89 -16.24
N VAL A 445 -14.75 21.89 -16.84
CA VAL A 445 -14.25 20.70 -16.15
C VAL A 445 -12.73 20.69 -16.25
N PRO A 446 -11.99 21.17 -15.22
CA PRO A 446 -10.55 21.04 -15.18
C PRO A 446 -10.14 19.58 -15.24
N ARG A 447 -9.08 19.27 -15.99
CA ARG A 447 -8.54 17.92 -16.08
C ARG A 447 -7.01 17.88 -16.03
N TRP A 448 -6.48 16.73 -15.65
CA TRP A 448 -5.05 16.43 -15.69
C TRP A 448 -4.83 15.19 -16.55
N ASN A 449 -3.75 15.18 -17.32
CA ASN A 449 -3.46 14.09 -18.25
C ASN A 449 -2.05 13.52 -18.07
N THR A 450 -1.94 12.19 -18.12
CA THR A 450 -0.66 11.47 -18.15
C THR A 450 -0.71 10.42 -19.26
N VAL A 451 0.19 10.50 -20.22
CA VAL A 451 0.42 9.45 -21.23
C VAL A 451 1.50 8.52 -20.71
N THR A 452 1.16 7.26 -20.45
CA THR A 452 2.01 6.35 -19.66
C THR A 452 3.30 5.96 -20.37
N THR A 453 3.36 6.09 -21.71
CA THR A 453 4.57 5.85 -22.50
C THR A 453 5.69 6.89 -22.28
N GLY A 454 5.43 7.95 -21.49
CA GLY A 454 6.46 8.88 -21.01
C GLY A 454 6.92 9.95 -22.00
N GLY A 455 6.47 9.90 -23.26
CA GLY A 455 6.81 10.88 -24.31
C GLY A 455 5.79 12.01 -24.52
N GLY A 456 4.70 12.03 -23.74
CA GLY A 456 3.60 12.99 -23.87
C GLY A 456 3.35 13.80 -22.61
N ASP A 457 2.08 14.15 -22.35
CA ASP A 457 1.67 14.82 -21.11
C ASP A 457 2.08 13.97 -19.89
N LEU A 458 2.66 14.61 -18.87
CA LEU A 458 3.03 14.00 -17.60
C LEU A 458 2.41 14.83 -16.47
N TYR A 459 1.23 14.40 -16.00
CA TYR A 459 0.42 15.16 -15.05
C TYR A 459 0.14 16.61 -15.52
N THR A 460 -0.12 16.79 -16.81
CA THR A 460 -0.33 18.11 -17.42
C THR A 460 -1.75 18.61 -17.15
N PRO A 461 -1.95 19.79 -16.52
CA PRO A 461 -3.26 20.39 -16.34
C PRO A 461 -3.83 20.96 -17.64
N ARG A 462 -5.14 20.88 -17.83
CA ARG A 462 -5.89 21.37 -18.99
C ARG A 462 -7.26 21.95 -18.56
N SER A 463 -7.74 22.95 -19.29
CA SER A 463 -9.02 23.65 -19.03
C SER A 463 -9.90 23.77 -20.29
N ASP A 464 -9.89 22.72 -21.10
CA ASP A 464 -10.41 22.67 -22.46
C ASP A 464 -11.72 21.85 -22.61
N ILE A 465 -12.17 21.18 -21.55
CA ILE A 465 -13.41 20.40 -21.56
C ILE A 465 -14.54 21.19 -20.86
N ARG A 466 -15.76 21.04 -21.38
CA ARG A 466 -16.99 21.60 -20.83
C ARG A 466 -18.05 20.52 -20.69
N LEU A 467 -18.94 20.70 -19.71
CA LEU A 467 -20.16 19.91 -19.61
C LEU A 467 -21.07 20.15 -20.82
N ASN A 468 -21.76 19.09 -21.23
CA ASN A 468 -22.90 19.15 -22.13
C ASN A 468 -24.13 18.64 -21.38
N GLY A 469 -24.91 19.55 -20.80
CA GLY A 469 -25.95 19.17 -19.83
C GLY A 469 -25.33 18.44 -18.62
N LYS A 470 -25.81 17.23 -18.32
CA LYS A 470 -25.27 16.37 -17.25
C LYS A 470 -24.28 15.31 -17.76
N SER A 471 -23.58 15.57 -18.86
CA SER A 471 -22.52 14.69 -19.36
C SER A 471 -21.22 15.44 -19.60
N VAL A 472 -20.11 14.71 -19.57
CA VAL A 472 -18.79 15.22 -19.97
C VAL A 472 -18.11 14.19 -20.87
N THR A 473 -17.66 14.63 -22.04
CA THR A 473 -16.99 13.79 -23.05
C THR A 473 -15.54 14.21 -23.18
N VAL A 474 -14.62 13.24 -23.14
CA VAL A 474 -13.18 13.49 -23.00
C VAL A 474 -12.40 12.57 -23.94
N PRO A 475 -11.51 13.11 -24.79
CA PRO A 475 -10.61 12.29 -25.58
C PRO A 475 -9.43 11.79 -24.71
N PHE A 476 -9.17 10.49 -24.78
CA PHE A 476 -8.03 9.82 -24.17
C PHE A 476 -7.06 9.36 -25.25
N ALA A 477 -5.79 9.71 -25.12
CA ALA A 477 -4.74 9.11 -25.94
C ALA A 477 -4.63 7.61 -25.62
N ALA A 478 -4.04 6.84 -26.54
CA ALA A 478 -3.64 5.47 -26.24
C ALA A 478 -2.78 5.44 -24.97
N LYS A 479 -3.00 4.44 -24.09
CA LYS A 479 -2.19 4.24 -22.88
C LYS A 479 -2.08 5.51 -22.03
N SER A 480 -3.22 6.02 -21.56
CA SER A 480 -3.28 7.27 -20.79
C SER A 480 -4.19 7.19 -19.58
N VAL A 481 -3.92 8.06 -18.60
CA VAL A 481 -4.73 8.25 -17.40
C VAL A 481 -5.10 9.72 -17.30
N GLN A 482 -6.37 10.01 -17.04
CA GLN A 482 -6.84 11.37 -16.80
C GLN A 482 -7.71 11.47 -15.56
N THR A 483 -7.61 12.63 -14.92
CA THR A 483 -8.46 13.02 -13.80
C THR A 483 -9.26 14.24 -14.16
N LEU A 484 -10.54 14.27 -13.78
CA LEU A 484 -11.48 15.36 -14.03
C LEU A 484 -12.09 15.83 -12.72
N HIS A 485 -12.24 17.15 -12.59
CA HIS A 485 -12.99 17.77 -11.50
C HIS A 485 -14.28 18.37 -12.03
N ILE A 486 -15.42 17.87 -11.56
CA ILE A 486 -16.73 18.43 -11.86
C ILE A 486 -17.21 19.12 -10.59
N ASP A 487 -17.21 20.45 -10.62
CA ASP A 487 -17.64 21.29 -9.50
C ASP A 487 -19.17 21.50 -9.47
N ASN A 488 -19.66 21.99 -8.33
CA ASN A 488 -21.08 22.31 -8.12
C ASN A 488 -22.00 21.11 -8.40
N VAL A 489 -21.59 19.94 -7.90
CA VAL A 489 -22.31 18.67 -8.04
C VAL A 489 -23.08 18.36 -6.76
N THR A 490 -24.33 17.92 -6.91
CA THR A 490 -25.15 17.40 -5.82
C THR A 490 -25.67 16.01 -6.22
N PRO A 491 -25.35 14.96 -5.44
CA PRO A 491 -25.85 13.59 -5.58
C PRO A 491 -27.35 13.48 -5.85
#